data_AF-R7KMW1-F1
#
_entry.id   AF-R7KMW1-F1
#
_cell.length_a   1.000
_cell.length_b   1.000
_cell.length_c   1.000
_cell.angle_alpha   90.00
_cell.angle_beta   90.00
_cell.angle_gamma   90.00
#
_symmetry.space_group_name_H-M   'P 1'
#
loop_
_entity.id
_entity.type
_entity.pdbx_description
1 polymer ?
#
loop_
_entity_poly.entity_id
_entity_poly.type
_entity_poly.pdbx_seq_one_letter_code
_entity_poly.pdbx_strand_id
1 'polypeptide(L)'
;MSNVINFSAREFRFDKTCEDNTGIRAVITTSQGNTEAYEIGDWSWSWTQIFCDKKLEKNTDYIFRFAMTGGHNDTDDEVSLAEIYALDGYDDHTSAWEDRMTFALGKSRYAPVISKRDRTGLLRVFEIPFNTGDSENWRFVLIAQHAVAAFFAPLENYAYDGLEDLSYEQWREERTAQLRDEKSIWNKPTGNKHSSSHFNDIVSYIKEATDFASKIKMLSKKTVNNAEFTETQFAELIRSLADGDIREFSNITVHSDDNDGLFDLGGSIDGAVLSFDSITMTARAFSMLVNKLGDGCVVNISNVNVTDEGTLYDIGVPTDGAVINLSKATLPQKVLDMLNSKKGDGCMISTSEISIND
;
A
#
# COMPACT_ATOMS: atom_id res chain seq x y z
N MET A 1 -14.85 -13.00 -37.17
CA MET A 1 -14.11 -13.44 -35.98
C MET A 1 -13.11 -12.34 -35.70
N SER A 2 -13.23 -11.65 -34.58
CA SER A 2 -12.29 -10.58 -34.23
C SER A 2 -10.97 -11.19 -33.77
N ASN A 3 -9.86 -10.57 -34.13
CA ASN A 3 -8.54 -11.03 -33.70
C ASN A 3 -8.30 -10.62 -32.24
N VAL A 4 -8.04 -11.59 -31.37
CA VAL A 4 -7.89 -11.32 -29.93
C VAL A 4 -6.42 -11.12 -29.57
N ILE A 5 -6.13 -9.98 -28.93
CA ILE A 5 -4.83 -9.64 -28.34
C ILE A 5 -4.98 -9.80 -26.83
N ASN A 6 -4.44 -10.88 -26.28
CA ASN A 6 -4.40 -11.06 -24.84
C ASN A 6 -3.25 -10.27 -24.21
N PHE A 7 -3.49 -9.69 -23.04
CA PHE A 7 -2.43 -9.09 -22.23
C PHE A 7 -1.33 -10.10 -21.89
N SER A 8 -0.09 -9.62 -21.90
CA SER A 8 1.10 -10.37 -21.50
C SER A 8 2.03 -9.48 -20.68
N ALA A 9 2.26 -9.84 -19.41
CA ALA A 9 3.17 -9.11 -18.52
C ALA A 9 4.62 -9.07 -19.03
N ARG A 10 4.98 -9.88 -20.04
CA ARG A 10 6.32 -9.86 -20.63
C ARG A 10 6.51 -8.80 -21.71
N GLU A 11 5.41 -8.34 -22.31
CA GLU A 11 5.44 -7.38 -23.41
C GLU A 11 5.20 -5.95 -22.95
N PHE A 12 4.53 -5.80 -21.81
CA PHE A 12 4.33 -4.52 -21.15
C PHE A 12 5.58 -4.06 -20.41
N ARG A 13 5.70 -2.74 -20.25
CA ARG A 13 6.76 -2.07 -19.49
C ARG A 13 6.23 -0.76 -18.93
N PHE A 14 6.83 -0.27 -17.84
CA PHE A 14 6.53 1.05 -17.30
C PHE A 14 6.82 2.16 -18.32
N ASP A 15 5.95 3.16 -18.36
CA ASP A 15 6.17 4.34 -19.17
C ASP A 15 7.14 5.31 -18.48
N LYS A 16 8.38 5.33 -18.97
CA LYS A 16 9.47 6.15 -18.43
C LYS A 16 9.22 7.67 -18.52
N THR A 17 8.17 8.09 -19.22
CA THR A 17 7.77 9.50 -19.30
C THR A 17 6.91 9.94 -18.11
N CYS A 18 6.36 9.00 -17.34
CA CYS A 18 5.67 9.33 -16.09
C CYS A 18 6.68 9.74 -15.02
N GLU A 19 6.38 10.84 -14.33
CA GLU A 19 7.17 11.32 -13.18
C GLU A 19 7.21 10.26 -12.09
N ASP A 20 6.05 9.70 -11.78
CA ASP A 20 5.90 8.56 -10.89
C ASP A 20 5.69 7.27 -11.69
N ASN A 21 6.21 6.16 -11.17
CA ASN A 21 5.84 4.83 -11.62
C ASN A 21 5.97 3.88 -10.44
N THR A 22 4.87 3.64 -9.74
CA THR A 22 4.84 2.76 -8.58
C THR A 22 4.27 1.40 -8.99
N GLY A 23 5.06 0.35 -8.86
CA GLY A 23 4.57 -0.99 -9.12
C GLY A 23 5.67 -2.01 -9.37
N ILE A 24 5.26 -3.22 -9.72
CA ILE A 24 6.15 -4.35 -9.95
C ILE A 24 5.55 -5.32 -10.98
N ARG A 25 6.44 -5.99 -11.72
CA ARG A 25 6.08 -7.23 -12.42
C ARG A 25 6.27 -8.40 -11.47
N ALA A 26 5.19 -9.04 -11.07
CA ALA A 26 5.19 -10.11 -10.07
C ALA A 26 4.55 -11.40 -10.61
N VAL A 27 4.70 -12.47 -9.85
CA VAL A 27 3.88 -13.68 -10.00
C VAL A 27 2.86 -13.67 -8.88
N ILE A 28 1.57 -13.60 -9.22
CA ILE A 28 0.47 -13.59 -8.26
C ILE A 28 -0.24 -14.95 -8.26
N THR A 29 -0.87 -15.31 -7.14
CA THR A 29 -1.68 -16.53 -7.01
C THR A 29 -3.16 -16.16 -7.06
N THR A 30 -3.85 -16.58 -8.12
CA THR A 30 -5.32 -16.47 -8.25
C THR A 30 -6.00 -17.76 -7.80
N SER A 31 -7.33 -17.79 -7.72
CA SER A 31 -8.08 -19.06 -7.55
C SER A 31 -7.77 -20.10 -8.63
N GLN A 32 -7.29 -19.66 -9.80
CA GLN A 32 -6.98 -20.50 -10.96
C GLN A 32 -5.50 -20.90 -11.04
N GLY A 33 -4.68 -20.44 -10.09
CA GLY A 33 -3.24 -20.73 -10.01
C GLY A 33 -2.36 -19.49 -10.19
N ASN A 34 -1.07 -19.75 -10.40
CA ASN A 34 -0.05 -18.70 -10.48
C ASN A 34 0.02 -18.09 -11.89
N THR A 35 0.10 -16.77 -11.97
CA THR A 35 0.26 -16.05 -13.24
C THR A 35 1.22 -14.88 -13.09
N GLU A 36 1.94 -14.55 -14.17
CA GLU A 36 2.68 -13.28 -14.25
C GLU A 36 1.69 -12.13 -14.40
N ALA A 37 1.94 -11.07 -13.65
CA ALA A 37 1.11 -9.87 -13.59
C ALA A 37 1.96 -8.61 -13.50
N TYR A 38 1.37 -7.49 -13.88
CA TYR A 38 1.83 -6.18 -13.45
C TYR A 38 0.91 -5.68 -12.35
N GLU A 39 1.45 -5.42 -11.18
CA GLU A 39 0.78 -4.67 -10.12
C GLU A 39 1.27 -3.23 -10.18
N ILE A 40 0.35 -2.29 -10.38
CA ILE A 40 0.67 -0.88 -10.62
C ILE A 40 -0.21 0.04 -9.79
N GLY A 41 0.30 1.25 -9.52
CA GLY A 41 -0.33 2.22 -8.63
C GLY A 41 -0.03 1.93 -7.17
N ASP A 42 -0.41 2.89 -6.33
CA ASP A 42 -0.38 2.81 -4.88
C ASP A 42 -1.64 3.50 -4.32
N TRP A 43 -1.74 3.59 -3.00
CA TRP A 43 -2.81 4.31 -2.32
C TRP A 43 -2.57 5.81 -2.27
N SER A 44 -1.45 6.28 -2.82
CA SER A 44 -1.11 7.68 -2.97
C SER A 44 -1.57 8.17 -4.35
N TRP A 45 -1.18 9.38 -4.70
CA TRP A 45 -1.55 9.99 -5.97
C TRP A 45 -0.53 9.74 -7.08
N SER A 46 0.28 8.69 -6.98
CA SER A 46 1.31 8.37 -7.98
C SER A 46 0.67 7.86 -9.25
N TRP A 47 0.74 8.68 -10.31
CA TRP A 47 0.20 8.33 -11.62
C TRP A 47 1.09 7.28 -12.28
N THR A 48 0.63 6.03 -12.32
CA THR A 48 1.44 4.92 -12.86
C THR A 48 0.86 4.40 -14.17
N GLN A 49 1.74 4.20 -15.16
CA GLN A 49 1.36 3.65 -16.46
C GLN A 49 2.28 2.53 -16.91
N ILE A 50 1.69 1.47 -17.47
CA ILE A 50 2.40 0.47 -18.25
C ILE A 50 1.84 0.46 -19.67
N PHE A 51 2.71 0.20 -20.64
CA PHE A 51 2.29 0.16 -22.03
C PHE A 51 2.98 -0.97 -22.81
N CYS A 52 2.35 -1.35 -23.92
CA CYS A 52 2.97 -2.15 -24.96
C CYS A 52 2.65 -1.58 -26.34
N ASP A 53 3.60 -1.75 -27.27
CA ASP A 53 3.42 -1.36 -28.66
C ASP A 53 3.24 -2.64 -29.49
N LYS A 54 2.33 -2.61 -30.45
CA LYS A 54 2.09 -3.72 -31.38
C LYS A 54 2.03 -3.20 -32.80
N LYS A 55 2.51 -4.06 -33.71
CA LYS A 55 2.25 -3.92 -35.14
C LYS A 55 1.09 -4.83 -35.52
N LEU A 56 0.03 -4.25 -36.07
CA LEU A 56 -1.24 -4.91 -36.37
C LEU A 56 -1.59 -4.78 -37.86
N GLU A 57 -2.47 -5.65 -38.34
CA GLU A 57 -3.00 -5.56 -39.70
C GLU A 57 -3.94 -4.35 -39.83
N LYS A 58 -3.82 -3.58 -40.91
CA LYS A 58 -4.71 -2.45 -41.22
C LYS A 58 -6.14 -2.93 -41.46
N ASN A 59 -7.11 -2.05 -41.24
CA ASN A 59 -8.53 -2.19 -41.52
C ASN A 59 -9.12 -3.48 -40.94
N THR A 60 -8.66 -3.84 -39.75
CA THR A 60 -8.96 -5.12 -39.09
C THR A 60 -9.52 -4.89 -37.71
N ASP A 61 -10.56 -5.64 -37.36
CA ASP A 61 -11.18 -5.62 -36.04
C ASP A 61 -10.39 -6.48 -35.05
N TYR A 62 -9.97 -5.87 -33.95
CA TYR A 62 -9.27 -6.51 -32.85
C TYR A 62 -10.04 -6.37 -31.54
N ILE A 63 -9.77 -7.28 -30.61
CA ILE A 63 -10.19 -7.18 -29.21
C ILE A 63 -8.93 -7.22 -28.36
N PHE A 64 -8.68 -6.16 -27.57
CA PHE A 64 -7.69 -6.21 -26.51
C PHE A 64 -8.33 -6.78 -25.25
N ARG A 65 -7.82 -7.91 -24.76
CA ARG A 65 -8.40 -8.66 -23.65
C ARG A 65 -7.41 -8.78 -22.49
N PHE A 66 -7.85 -8.46 -21.29
CA PHE A 66 -7.04 -8.55 -20.08
C PHE A 66 -7.90 -8.86 -18.86
N ALA A 67 -7.29 -9.48 -17.86
CA ALA A 67 -7.89 -9.67 -16.55
C ALA A 67 -7.26 -8.70 -15.54
N MET A 68 -8.06 -8.26 -14.57
CA MET A 68 -7.57 -7.43 -13.48
C MET A 68 -8.24 -7.72 -12.14
N THR A 69 -7.53 -7.40 -11.07
CA THR A 69 -8.01 -7.35 -9.70
C THR A 69 -7.60 -6.02 -9.06
N GLY A 70 -8.38 -5.51 -8.12
CA GLY A 70 -8.15 -4.18 -7.53
C GLY A 70 -8.55 -3.05 -8.49
N GLY A 71 -7.81 -1.95 -8.43
CA GLY A 71 -8.07 -0.71 -9.19
C GLY A 71 -9.31 0.04 -8.67
N HIS A 72 -9.58 -0.08 -7.38
CA HIS A 72 -10.65 0.62 -6.65
C HIS A 72 -10.12 1.06 -5.30
N ASN A 73 -10.64 2.16 -4.77
CA ASN A 73 -10.40 2.58 -3.39
C ASN A 73 -11.74 2.78 -2.65
N ASP A 74 -11.63 3.10 -1.35
CA ASP A 74 -12.81 3.27 -0.51
C ASP A 74 -13.44 4.68 -0.62
N THR A 75 -12.73 5.63 -1.23
CA THR A 75 -13.08 7.05 -1.42
C THR A 75 -13.71 7.38 -2.77
N ASP A 76 -13.77 6.40 -3.67
CA ASP A 76 -14.41 6.52 -4.99
C ASP A 76 -13.76 7.63 -5.87
N ASP A 77 -12.49 7.92 -5.67
CA ASP A 77 -11.72 8.93 -6.41
C ASP A 77 -10.49 8.33 -7.13
N GLU A 78 -10.44 7.00 -7.26
CA GLU A 78 -9.39 6.32 -7.99
C GLU A 78 -9.38 6.63 -9.49
N VAL A 79 -8.21 6.50 -10.10
CA VAL A 79 -8.06 6.39 -11.55
C VAL A 79 -7.71 4.96 -11.89
N SER A 80 -8.53 4.34 -12.73
CA SER A 80 -8.23 3.04 -13.35
C SER A 80 -8.72 3.06 -14.79
N LEU A 81 -7.78 3.08 -15.73
CA LEU A 81 -8.06 3.29 -17.16
C LEU A 81 -7.31 2.27 -18.02
N ALA A 82 -7.90 1.98 -19.18
CA ALA A 82 -7.18 1.43 -20.32
C ALA A 82 -7.25 2.44 -21.46
N GLU A 83 -6.15 2.64 -22.18
CA GLU A 83 -6.10 3.52 -23.34
C GLU A 83 -5.54 2.78 -24.55
N ILE A 84 -6.11 3.05 -25.73
CA ILE A 84 -5.68 2.46 -27.00
C ILE A 84 -5.60 3.56 -28.04
N TYR A 85 -4.48 3.66 -28.74
CA TYR A 85 -4.27 4.66 -29.79
C TYR A 85 -3.26 4.25 -30.85
N ALA A 86 -3.43 4.80 -32.05
CA ALA A 86 -2.51 4.62 -33.15
C ALA A 86 -1.29 5.54 -32.98
N LEU A 87 -0.11 5.05 -33.37
CA LEU A 87 1.13 5.82 -33.37
C LEU A 87 1.48 6.38 -34.76
N ASP A 88 0.81 5.89 -35.81
CA ASP A 88 1.04 6.32 -37.18
C ASP A 88 0.43 7.69 -37.46
N GLY A 89 1.15 8.52 -38.24
CA GLY A 89 0.67 9.85 -38.65
C GLY A 89 1.04 10.99 -37.69
N TYR A 90 1.83 10.72 -36.66
CA TYR A 90 2.30 11.71 -35.69
C TYR A 90 3.84 11.78 -35.66
N ASP A 91 4.35 12.99 -35.39
CA ASP A 91 5.79 13.23 -35.27
C ASP A 91 6.37 12.73 -33.93
N ASP A 92 5.52 12.62 -32.90
CA ASP A 92 5.88 12.10 -31.58
C ASP A 92 4.73 11.35 -30.89
N HIS A 93 5.07 10.63 -29.81
CA HIS A 93 4.12 9.83 -29.03
C HIS A 93 3.10 10.66 -28.24
N THR A 94 3.44 11.90 -27.88
CA THR A 94 2.56 12.80 -27.11
C THR A 94 1.40 13.28 -27.97
N SER A 95 1.70 13.63 -29.21
CA SER A 95 0.72 14.04 -30.22
C SER A 95 -0.24 12.89 -30.55
N ALA A 96 0.30 11.67 -30.67
CA ALA A 96 -0.52 10.47 -30.88
C ALA A 96 -1.44 10.17 -29.68
N TRP A 97 -1.01 10.50 -28.46
CA TRP A 97 -1.79 10.27 -27.23
C TRP A 97 -3.03 11.17 -27.13
N GLU A 98 -3.06 12.34 -27.77
CA GLU A 98 -4.25 13.21 -27.77
C GLU A 98 -5.48 12.56 -28.44
N ASP A 99 -5.27 11.67 -29.42
CA ASP A 99 -6.34 10.98 -30.16
C ASP A 99 -6.69 9.59 -29.58
N ARG A 100 -6.36 9.38 -28.31
CA ARG A 100 -6.60 8.10 -27.65
C ARG A 100 -8.06 7.81 -27.36
N MET A 101 -8.38 6.51 -27.40
CA MET A 101 -9.61 5.99 -26.83
C MET A 101 -9.36 5.59 -25.38
N THR A 102 -10.00 6.31 -24.44
CA THR A 102 -9.90 6.04 -23.00
C THR A 102 -11.11 5.26 -22.50
N PHE A 103 -10.84 4.15 -21.82
CA PHE A 103 -11.85 3.26 -21.24
C PHE A 103 -11.72 3.30 -19.71
N ALA A 104 -12.74 3.83 -19.04
CA ALA A 104 -12.77 3.95 -17.60
C ALA A 104 -13.11 2.60 -16.95
N LEU A 105 -12.12 1.91 -16.39
CA LEU A 105 -12.29 0.58 -15.79
C LEU A 105 -12.90 0.66 -14.40
N GLY A 106 -12.67 1.74 -13.66
CA GLY A 106 -13.23 1.97 -12.33
C GLY A 106 -14.77 1.90 -12.33
N LYS A 107 -15.33 1.26 -11.30
CA LYS A 107 -16.79 1.20 -11.03
C LYS A 107 -17.66 0.67 -12.17
N SER A 108 -17.09 -0.19 -13.02
CA SER A 108 -17.77 -0.72 -14.21
C SER A 108 -18.27 0.34 -15.19
N ARG A 109 -17.67 1.55 -15.20
CA ARG A 109 -18.00 2.61 -16.18
C ARG A 109 -17.79 2.15 -17.62
N TYR A 110 -16.76 1.34 -17.81
CA TYR A 110 -16.66 0.38 -18.89
C TYR A 110 -17.00 -1.01 -18.31
N ALA A 111 -17.94 -1.71 -18.92
CA ALA A 111 -18.44 -2.96 -18.35
C ALA A 111 -17.45 -4.13 -18.62
N PRO A 112 -17.05 -4.91 -17.60
CA PRO A 112 -16.30 -6.13 -17.83
C PRO A 112 -17.19 -7.21 -18.44
N VAL A 113 -16.62 -8.08 -19.27
CA VAL A 113 -17.32 -9.25 -19.82
C VAL A 113 -17.43 -10.39 -18.80
N ILE A 114 -16.57 -10.40 -17.77
CA ILE A 114 -16.60 -11.34 -16.65
C ILE A 114 -16.36 -10.55 -15.37
N SER A 115 -17.20 -10.76 -14.34
CA SER A 115 -17.05 -10.15 -13.01
C SER A 115 -17.34 -11.21 -11.94
N LYS A 116 -16.30 -11.63 -11.22
CA LYS A 116 -16.33 -12.81 -10.34
C LYS A 116 -15.70 -12.52 -9.00
N ARG A 117 -16.12 -13.27 -7.98
CA ARG A 117 -15.41 -13.36 -6.71
C ARG A 117 -14.15 -14.21 -6.89
N ASP A 118 -13.02 -13.65 -6.52
CA ASP A 118 -11.74 -14.35 -6.45
C ASP A 118 -11.12 -14.21 -5.04
N ARG A 119 -10.07 -14.96 -4.75
CA ARG A 119 -9.31 -14.84 -3.49
C ARG A 119 -8.75 -13.44 -3.26
N THR A 120 -8.51 -12.69 -4.33
CA THR A 120 -8.01 -11.32 -4.33
C THR A 120 -9.13 -10.27 -4.23
N GLY A 121 -10.40 -10.70 -4.10
CA GLY A 121 -11.57 -9.84 -4.01
C GLY A 121 -12.40 -9.90 -5.30
N LEU A 122 -12.36 -8.82 -6.08
CA LEU A 122 -13.13 -8.67 -7.32
C LEU A 122 -12.23 -8.90 -8.54
N LEU A 123 -12.44 -10.03 -9.22
CA LEU A 123 -11.79 -10.35 -10.49
C LEU A 123 -12.66 -9.88 -11.64
N ARG A 124 -12.05 -9.16 -12.59
CA ARG A 124 -12.74 -8.63 -13.78
C ARG A 124 -11.96 -8.94 -15.04
N VAL A 125 -12.65 -9.33 -16.11
CA VAL A 125 -12.06 -9.48 -17.44
C VAL A 125 -12.70 -8.46 -18.36
N PHE A 126 -11.86 -7.74 -19.10
CA PHE A 126 -12.27 -6.73 -20.06
C PHE A 126 -11.93 -7.15 -21.47
N GLU A 127 -12.79 -6.76 -22.40
CA GLU A 127 -12.61 -6.92 -23.84
C GLU A 127 -12.88 -5.58 -24.50
N ILE A 128 -11.83 -4.95 -25.02
CA ILE A 128 -11.92 -3.65 -25.66
C ILE A 128 -11.87 -3.86 -27.18
N PRO A 129 -13.00 -3.73 -27.90
CA PRO A 129 -13.02 -3.80 -29.35
C PRO A 129 -12.47 -2.49 -29.94
N PHE A 130 -11.63 -2.62 -30.96
CA PHE A 130 -11.16 -1.48 -31.75
C PHE A 130 -10.86 -1.90 -33.19
N ASN A 131 -10.90 -0.94 -34.11
CA ASN A 131 -10.53 -1.16 -35.51
C ASN A 131 -9.23 -0.42 -35.80
N THR A 132 -8.32 -1.06 -36.53
CA THR A 132 -6.99 -0.50 -36.81
C THR A 132 -6.98 0.60 -37.87
N GLY A 133 -8.05 0.76 -38.65
CA GLY A 133 -8.12 1.71 -39.76
C GLY A 133 -6.88 1.60 -40.66
N ASP A 134 -6.33 2.72 -41.10
CA ASP A 134 -5.14 2.70 -41.95
C ASP A 134 -3.80 2.64 -41.17
N SER A 135 -3.84 2.42 -39.86
CA SER A 135 -2.66 2.39 -38.97
C SER A 135 -2.22 0.96 -38.66
N GLU A 136 -0.92 0.72 -38.69
CA GLU A 136 -0.27 -0.54 -38.29
C GLU A 136 0.32 -0.47 -36.89
N ASN A 137 0.82 0.69 -36.46
CA ASN A 137 1.47 0.81 -35.15
C ASN A 137 0.46 1.29 -34.10
N TRP A 138 0.27 0.49 -33.06
CA TRP A 138 -0.72 0.71 -32.01
C TRP A 138 -0.10 0.58 -30.63
N ARG A 139 -0.55 1.42 -29.70
CA ARG A 139 -0.17 1.38 -28.29
C ARG A 139 -1.37 1.04 -27.42
N PHE A 140 -1.13 0.17 -26.45
CA PHE A 140 -2.06 -0.17 -25.37
C PHE A 140 -1.46 0.31 -24.06
N VAL A 141 -2.22 1.04 -23.26
CA VAL A 141 -1.79 1.59 -21.97
C VAL A 141 -2.76 1.16 -20.89
N LEU A 142 -2.24 0.79 -19.72
CA LEU A 142 -3.00 0.51 -18.52
C LEU A 142 -2.52 1.46 -17.42
N ILE A 143 -3.46 2.10 -16.74
CA ILE A 143 -3.22 3.22 -15.84
C ILE A 143 -3.88 2.95 -14.50
N ALA A 144 -3.17 3.24 -13.42
CA ALA A 144 -3.71 3.27 -12.06
C ALA A 144 -3.16 4.47 -11.27
N GLN A 145 -4.01 5.05 -10.43
CA GLN A 145 -3.66 6.09 -9.45
C GLN A 145 -4.64 6.00 -8.28
N HIS A 146 -4.14 6.24 -7.07
CA HIS A 146 -4.95 6.22 -5.84
C HIS A 146 -5.70 4.90 -5.63
N ALA A 147 -5.17 3.82 -6.21
CA ALA A 147 -5.57 2.44 -6.06
C ALA A 147 -4.47 1.53 -6.63
N VAL A 148 -4.27 0.37 -6.01
CA VAL A 148 -3.43 -0.69 -6.55
C VAL A 148 -4.24 -1.56 -7.51
N ALA A 149 -3.75 -1.76 -8.74
CA ALA A 149 -4.37 -2.61 -9.75
C ALA A 149 -3.39 -3.66 -10.25
N ALA A 150 -3.79 -4.93 -10.23
CA ALA A 150 -3.03 -6.02 -10.82
C ALA A 150 -3.64 -6.43 -12.16
N PHE A 151 -2.85 -6.41 -13.22
CA PHE A 151 -3.22 -6.80 -14.58
C PHE A 151 -2.49 -8.07 -15.01
N PHE A 152 -3.21 -9.03 -15.55
CA PHE A 152 -2.67 -10.33 -15.93
C PHE A 152 -3.38 -10.92 -17.15
N ALA A 153 -2.76 -11.97 -17.71
CA ALA A 153 -3.28 -12.64 -18.89
C ALA A 153 -4.66 -13.25 -18.56
N PRO A 154 -5.67 -13.04 -19.43
CA PRO A 154 -6.96 -13.65 -19.24
C PRO A 154 -6.87 -15.16 -19.51
N LEU A 155 -7.56 -15.94 -18.70
CA LEU A 155 -7.85 -17.35 -19.00
C LEU A 155 -9.02 -17.48 -19.97
N GLU A 156 -9.19 -18.69 -20.49
CA GLU A 156 -10.39 -19.06 -21.26
C GLU A 156 -11.66 -18.92 -20.42
N ASN A 157 -12.80 -18.61 -21.07
CA ASN A 157 -14.04 -18.29 -20.36
C ASN A 157 -14.46 -19.40 -19.37
N TYR A 158 -14.30 -20.67 -19.75
CA TYR A 158 -14.69 -21.80 -18.91
C TYR A 158 -13.90 -21.91 -17.59
N ALA A 159 -12.72 -21.29 -17.50
CA ALA A 159 -11.92 -21.29 -16.28
C ALA A 159 -12.61 -20.52 -15.15
N TYR A 160 -13.52 -19.60 -15.47
CA TYR A 160 -14.22 -18.78 -14.50
C TYR A 160 -15.60 -19.33 -14.10
N ASP A 161 -16.08 -20.40 -14.75
CA ASP A 161 -17.42 -20.95 -14.52
C ASP A 161 -17.62 -21.44 -13.07
N GLY A 162 -16.54 -21.88 -12.42
CA GLY A 162 -16.55 -22.32 -11.02
C GLY A 162 -16.51 -21.18 -9.99
N LEU A 163 -16.39 -19.93 -10.42
CA LEU A 163 -16.34 -18.76 -9.54
C LEU A 163 -17.74 -18.14 -9.39
N GLU A 164 -18.02 -17.66 -8.17
CA GLU A 164 -19.25 -16.93 -7.86
C GLU A 164 -19.28 -15.60 -8.63
N ASP A 165 -20.44 -15.25 -9.19
CA ASP A 165 -20.65 -13.93 -9.77
C ASP A 165 -20.59 -12.85 -8.69
N LEU A 166 -19.87 -11.77 -8.97
CA LEU A 166 -19.78 -10.63 -8.07
C LEU A 166 -19.73 -9.35 -8.90
N SER A 167 -20.77 -8.52 -8.83
CA SER A 167 -20.77 -7.20 -9.44
C SER A 167 -19.91 -6.22 -8.63
N TYR A 168 -19.54 -5.09 -9.23
CA TYR A 168 -18.84 -4.03 -8.51
C TYR A 168 -19.69 -3.47 -7.37
N GLU A 169 -20.99 -3.27 -7.59
CA GLU A 169 -21.93 -2.75 -6.58
C GLU A 169 -22.04 -3.71 -5.40
N GLN A 170 -22.16 -5.02 -5.66
CA GLN A 170 -22.19 -6.04 -4.61
C GLN A 170 -20.87 -6.05 -3.81
N TRP A 171 -19.73 -6.03 -4.52
CA TRP A 171 -18.43 -5.94 -3.88
C TRP A 171 -18.29 -4.68 -3.02
N ARG A 172 -18.75 -3.53 -3.52
CA ARG A 172 -18.73 -2.24 -2.82
C ARG A 172 -19.61 -2.28 -1.58
N GLU A 173 -20.83 -2.80 -1.67
CA GLU A 173 -21.73 -2.95 -0.52
C GLU A 173 -21.12 -3.84 0.56
N GLU A 174 -20.55 -5.00 0.18
CA GLU A 174 -19.84 -5.89 1.10
C GLU A 174 -18.66 -5.18 1.76
N ARG A 175 -17.85 -4.46 0.98
CA ARG A 175 -16.72 -3.68 1.48
C ARG A 175 -17.16 -2.56 2.41
N THR A 176 -18.23 -1.85 2.08
CA THR A 176 -18.79 -0.81 2.96
C THR A 176 -19.32 -1.40 4.25
N ALA A 177 -20.01 -2.55 4.17
CA ALA A 177 -20.52 -3.24 5.35
C ALA A 177 -19.37 -3.67 6.27
N GLN A 178 -18.30 -4.24 5.72
CA GLN A 178 -17.08 -4.58 6.46
C GLN A 178 -16.46 -3.35 7.14
N LEU A 179 -16.28 -2.25 6.40
CA LEU A 179 -15.76 -1.00 6.95
C LEU A 179 -16.70 -0.38 8.00
N ARG A 180 -18.01 -0.57 7.86
CA ARG A 180 -19.02 -0.10 8.83
C ARG A 180 -19.01 -0.96 10.08
N ASP A 181 -18.83 -2.28 9.96
CA ASP A 181 -18.70 -3.17 11.11
C ASP A 181 -17.38 -2.90 11.84
N GLU A 182 -16.29 -2.71 11.11
CA GLU A 182 -15.02 -2.22 11.65
C GLU A 182 -15.22 -0.89 12.37
N LYS A 183 -15.79 0.14 11.71
CA LYS A 183 -16.09 1.45 12.34
C LYS A 183 -17.13 1.36 13.48
N SER A 184 -18.06 0.41 13.45
CA SER A 184 -19.07 0.15 14.49
C SER A 184 -18.44 -0.41 15.76
N ILE A 185 -17.37 -1.18 15.64
CA ILE A 185 -16.55 -1.59 16.79
C ILE A 185 -15.93 -0.36 17.46
N TRP A 186 -15.60 0.69 16.69
CA TRP A 186 -15.01 1.94 17.19
C TRP A 186 -16.01 3.04 17.61
N ASN A 187 -17.28 2.98 17.16
CA ASN A 187 -18.29 4.05 17.33
C ASN A 187 -19.44 3.76 18.32
N LYS A 188 -19.34 2.76 19.21
CA LYS A 188 -20.32 2.69 20.31
C LYS A 188 -20.10 3.88 21.27
N PRO A 189 -21.13 4.72 21.51
CA PRO A 189 -21.01 5.77 22.53
C PRO A 189 -20.75 5.10 23.88
N THR A 190 -19.82 5.68 24.63
CA THR A 190 -19.50 5.40 26.02
C THR A 190 -20.69 5.74 26.92
N GLY A 191 -21.80 5.04 26.73
CA GLY A 191 -22.92 5.00 27.66
C GLY A 191 -22.57 4.05 28.78
N ASN A 192 -22.23 4.63 29.94
CA ASN A 192 -22.09 3.98 31.23
C ASN A 192 -23.02 2.76 31.38
N LYS A 193 -22.45 1.56 31.27
CA LYS A 193 -22.85 0.36 32.01
C LYS A 193 -21.79 -0.71 31.79
N HIS A 194 -20.92 -0.84 32.80
CA HIS A 194 -20.06 -1.99 32.97
C HIS A 194 -20.86 -3.29 32.81
N SER A 195 -20.49 -4.11 31.83
CA SER A 195 -20.70 -5.55 31.90
C SER A 195 -19.37 -6.22 31.62
N SER A 196 -18.95 -7.09 32.54
CA SER A 196 -17.67 -7.78 32.57
C SER A 196 -17.46 -8.76 31.41
N SER A 197 -18.41 -8.90 30.49
CA SER A 197 -18.24 -9.70 29.27
C SER A 197 -17.46 -8.94 28.19
N HIS A 198 -17.74 -7.64 27.98
CA HIS A 198 -17.05 -6.84 26.95
C HIS A 198 -15.56 -6.63 27.23
N PHE A 199 -15.15 -6.59 28.51
CA PHE A 199 -13.72 -6.52 28.84
C PHE A 199 -13.01 -7.84 28.50
N ASN A 200 -13.68 -8.98 28.68
CA ASN A 200 -13.14 -10.28 28.29
C ASN A 200 -13.12 -10.46 26.77
N ASP A 201 -14.09 -9.90 26.04
CA ASP A 201 -14.12 -9.92 24.58
C ASP A 201 -13.04 -9.02 23.97
N ILE A 202 -12.80 -7.83 24.55
CA ILE A 202 -11.69 -6.94 24.16
C ILE A 202 -10.35 -7.58 24.52
N VAL A 203 -10.20 -8.20 25.69
CA VAL A 203 -8.98 -8.93 26.06
C VAL A 203 -8.79 -10.17 25.20
N SER A 204 -9.86 -10.83 24.75
CA SER A 204 -9.84 -11.93 23.78
C SER A 204 -9.36 -11.46 22.42
N TYR A 205 -9.88 -10.33 21.93
CA TYR A 205 -9.49 -9.74 20.66
C TYR A 205 -8.06 -9.19 20.69
N ILE A 206 -7.62 -8.60 21.81
CA ILE A 206 -6.23 -8.21 22.04
C ILE A 206 -5.34 -9.46 22.08
N LYS A 207 -5.79 -10.54 22.72
CA LYS A 207 -5.06 -11.82 22.70
C LYS A 207 -4.98 -12.40 21.30
N GLU A 208 -6.06 -12.39 20.52
CA GLU A 208 -6.12 -12.88 19.14
C GLU A 208 -5.29 -12.01 18.20
N ALA A 209 -5.26 -10.69 18.39
CA ALA A 209 -4.37 -9.77 17.68
C ALA A 209 -2.90 -9.97 18.09
N THR A 210 -2.63 -10.31 19.36
CA THR A 210 -1.29 -10.69 19.84
C THR A 210 -0.89 -12.07 19.31
N ASP A 211 -1.84 -13.00 19.16
CA ASP A 211 -1.68 -14.33 18.57
C ASP A 211 -1.51 -14.25 17.04
N PHE A 212 -2.18 -13.30 16.39
CA PHE A 212 -2.06 -13.00 14.97
C PHE A 212 -0.74 -12.28 14.70
N ALA A 213 -0.38 -11.27 15.50
CA ALA A 213 0.93 -10.62 15.46
C ALA A 213 2.06 -11.62 15.76
N SER A 214 1.86 -12.59 16.67
CA SER A 214 2.83 -13.66 16.94
C SER A 214 2.87 -14.73 15.83
N LYS A 215 1.78 -14.96 15.08
CA LYS A 215 1.75 -15.79 13.86
C LYS A 215 2.37 -15.08 12.64
N ILE A 216 2.17 -13.77 12.49
CA ILE A 216 2.84 -12.92 11.49
C ILE A 216 4.34 -12.77 11.82
N LYS A 217 4.71 -12.73 13.11
CA LYS A 217 6.09 -12.89 13.63
C LYS A 217 6.85 -14.06 13.02
N MET A 218 6.12 -15.09 12.59
CA MET A 218 6.65 -16.34 12.06
C MET A 218 6.86 -16.31 10.54
N LEU A 219 6.33 -15.32 9.79
CA LEU A 219 6.14 -15.43 8.33
C LEU A 219 6.91 -14.43 7.43
N SER A 220 7.59 -13.39 7.92
CA SER A 220 8.42 -12.52 7.03
C SER A 220 9.64 -11.83 7.68
N LYS A 221 10.15 -12.35 8.80
CA LYS A 221 11.16 -11.69 9.65
C LYS A 221 12.44 -11.22 8.94
N LYS A 222 12.65 -9.90 8.89
CA LYS A 222 13.98 -9.30 9.01
C LYS A 222 14.12 -8.75 10.42
N THR A 223 14.88 -9.46 11.25
CA THR A 223 15.10 -9.13 12.65
C THR A 223 16.47 -8.48 12.83
N VAL A 224 16.54 -7.35 13.52
CA VAL A 224 17.80 -6.68 13.89
C VAL A 224 17.97 -6.83 15.40
N ASN A 225 18.96 -7.63 15.81
CA ASN A 225 19.17 -7.97 17.22
C ASN A 225 20.62 -7.77 17.65
N ASN A 226 20.82 -7.35 18.90
CA ASN A 226 22.13 -7.25 19.55
C ASN A 226 23.11 -6.39 18.73
N ALA A 227 22.69 -5.17 18.42
CA ALA A 227 23.44 -4.27 17.54
C ALA A 227 23.67 -2.92 18.22
N GLU A 228 24.85 -2.35 17.97
CA GLU A 228 25.17 -0.98 18.32
C GLU A 228 25.25 -0.16 17.04
N PHE A 229 24.61 1.01 17.04
CA PHE A 229 24.59 1.93 15.91
C PHE A 229 25.07 3.31 16.37
N THR A 230 25.71 4.04 15.48
CA THR A 230 25.72 5.50 15.58
C THR A 230 24.38 6.06 15.07
N GLU A 231 24.05 7.32 15.38
CA GLU A 231 22.89 8.01 14.80
C GLU A 231 22.87 7.94 13.27
N THR A 232 24.02 8.14 12.61
CA THR A 232 24.16 8.00 11.15
C THR A 232 23.75 6.61 10.66
N GLN A 233 24.25 5.55 11.31
CA GLN A 233 23.95 4.17 10.90
C GLN A 233 22.48 3.81 11.17
N PHE A 234 21.93 4.35 12.26
CA PHE A 234 20.52 4.20 12.57
C PHE A 234 19.63 4.94 11.56
N ALA A 235 20.03 6.13 11.12
CA ALA A 235 19.34 6.88 10.07
C ALA A 235 19.29 6.08 8.75
N GLU A 236 20.38 5.45 8.35
CA GLU A 236 20.41 4.58 7.16
C GLU A 236 19.50 3.35 7.31
N LEU A 237 19.46 2.75 8.51
CA LEU A 237 18.59 1.63 8.83
C LEU A 237 17.12 2.03 8.72
N ILE A 238 16.74 3.15 9.32
CA ILE A 238 15.38 3.69 9.29
C ILE A 238 15.00 4.13 7.86
N ARG A 239 15.91 4.74 7.10
CA ARG A 239 15.72 5.08 5.68
C ARG A 239 15.40 3.86 4.82
N SER A 240 15.89 2.68 5.19
CA SER A 240 15.64 1.42 4.48
C SER A 240 14.25 0.81 4.73
N LEU A 241 13.47 1.37 5.66
CA LEU A 241 12.08 0.98 5.90
C LEU A 241 11.18 1.48 4.75
N ALA A 242 10.17 0.68 4.43
CA ALA A 242 9.19 0.94 3.39
C ALA A 242 7.76 0.71 3.91
N ASP A 243 6.76 1.08 3.13
CA ASP A 243 5.35 0.88 3.48
C ASP A 243 5.03 -0.59 3.71
N GLY A 244 4.18 -0.87 4.70
CA GLY A 244 3.78 -2.22 5.08
C GLY A 244 4.91 -3.07 5.68
N ASP A 245 6.11 -2.51 5.91
CA ASP A 245 7.22 -3.29 6.48
C ASP A 245 6.85 -3.85 7.85
N ILE A 246 7.21 -5.12 8.08
CA ILE A 246 7.05 -5.79 9.37
C ILE A 246 8.44 -6.10 9.91
N ARG A 247 8.84 -5.39 10.97
CA ARG A 247 10.22 -5.43 11.47
C ARG A 247 10.27 -5.53 12.99
N GLU A 248 11.28 -6.25 13.46
CA GLU A 248 11.59 -6.35 14.87
C GLU A 248 13.02 -5.91 15.14
N PHE A 249 13.13 -5.09 16.16
CA PHE A 249 14.35 -4.52 16.68
C PHE A 249 14.43 -4.94 18.15
N SER A 250 15.49 -5.64 18.53
CA SER A 250 15.68 -5.96 19.95
C SER A 250 17.12 -5.86 20.42
N ASN A 251 17.32 -5.44 21.66
CA ASN A 251 18.65 -5.26 22.26
C ASN A 251 19.55 -4.37 21.38
N ILE A 252 19.07 -3.15 21.09
CA ILE A 252 19.79 -2.19 20.26
C ILE A 252 20.21 -1.01 21.12
N THR A 253 21.44 -0.55 20.89
CA THR A 253 21.93 0.72 21.44
C THR A 253 22.26 1.67 20.29
N VAL A 254 21.73 2.90 20.34
CA VAL A 254 22.08 3.97 19.39
C VAL A 254 22.82 5.07 20.13
N HIS A 255 24.04 5.36 19.68
CA HIS A 255 24.94 6.35 20.27
C HIS A 255 24.96 7.63 19.44
N SER A 256 25.08 8.77 20.13
CA SER A 256 25.39 10.05 19.49
C SER A 256 26.67 9.96 18.65
N ASP A 257 26.70 10.62 17.50
CA ASP A 257 27.91 10.86 16.72
C ASP A 257 28.11 12.35 16.45
N ASP A 258 29.34 12.74 16.10
CA ASP A 258 29.71 14.16 15.90
C ASP A 258 29.11 14.76 14.61
N ASN A 259 28.18 14.05 13.95
CA ASN A 259 27.60 14.46 12.67
C ASN A 259 26.31 15.27 12.89
N ASP A 260 26.44 16.59 12.91
CA ASP A 260 25.30 17.53 13.00
C ASP A 260 24.56 17.74 11.67
N GLY A 261 24.86 16.96 10.63
CA GLY A 261 24.18 17.03 9.33
C GLY A 261 22.69 16.67 9.41
N LEU A 262 21.87 17.31 8.57
CA LEU A 262 20.51 16.81 8.29
C LEU A 262 20.63 15.52 7.47
N PHE A 263 20.04 14.43 7.96
CA PHE A 263 20.01 13.14 7.27
C PHE A 263 18.75 13.02 6.44
N ASP A 264 18.85 12.81 5.14
CA ASP A 264 17.68 12.46 4.34
C ASP A 264 17.18 11.06 4.73
N LEU A 265 16.08 11.00 5.49
CA LEU A 265 15.41 9.76 5.91
C LEU A 265 14.46 9.20 4.85
N GLY A 266 14.31 9.89 3.71
CA GLY A 266 13.27 9.62 2.71
C GLY A 266 11.86 9.96 3.21
N GLY A 267 10.84 9.56 2.44
CA GLY A 267 9.43 9.76 2.83
C GLY A 267 9.02 8.97 4.07
N SER A 268 7.94 9.38 4.72
CA SER A 268 7.29 8.59 5.77
C SER A 268 6.85 7.21 5.22
N ILE A 269 6.67 6.24 6.11
CA ILE A 269 6.17 4.91 5.76
C ILE A 269 4.77 4.70 6.29
N ASP A 270 3.91 4.11 5.48
CA ASP A 270 2.51 3.87 5.84
C ASP A 270 2.24 2.39 6.10
N GLY A 271 1.31 2.10 7.02
CA GLY A 271 0.85 0.74 7.32
C GLY A 271 1.91 -0.21 7.87
N ALA A 272 3.09 0.29 8.28
CA ALA A 272 4.18 -0.54 8.79
C ALA A 272 3.88 -1.06 10.21
N VAL A 273 4.35 -2.27 10.51
CA VAL A 273 4.26 -2.89 11.85
C VAL A 273 5.65 -3.05 12.42
N LEU A 274 6.02 -2.17 13.34
CA LEU A 274 7.36 -2.12 13.93
C LEU A 274 7.31 -2.50 15.41
N SER A 275 8.19 -3.40 15.82
CA SER A 275 8.38 -3.77 17.23
C SER A 275 9.79 -3.44 17.67
N PHE A 276 9.90 -2.68 18.75
CA PHE A 276 11.14 -2.29 19.40
C PHE A 276 11.09 -2.81 20.83
N ASP A 277 12.02 -3.69 21.19
CA ASP A 277 12.13 -4.19 22.56
C ASP A 277 13.55 -4.05 23.10
N SER A 278 13.68 -3.58 24.33
CA SER A 278 14.98 -3.48 25.00
C SER A 278 15.94 -2.59 24.21
N ILE A 279 15.56 -1.33 24.01
CA ILE A 279 16.30 -0.37 23.17
C ILE A 279 16.82 0.78 24.02
N THR A 280 18.06 1.20 23.79
CA THR A 280 18.59 2.46 24.31
C THR A 280 18.97 3.36 23.14
N MET A 281 18.51 4.60 23.10
CA MET A 281 18.83 5.51 21.99
C MET A 281 18.84 6.97 22.42
N THR A 282 19.45 7.84 21.62
CA THR A 282 19.40 9.29 21.83
C THR A 282 18.02 9.87 21.49
N ALA A 283 17.70 11.05 22.01
CA ALA A 283 16.47 11.77 21.66
C ALA A 283 16.42 12.06 20.16
N ARG A 284 17.57 12.39 19.55
CA ARG A 284 17.71 12.60 18.11
C ARG A 284 17.41 11.33 17.30
N ALA A 285 17.98 10.18 17.65
CA ALA A 285 17.66 8.91 16.99
C ALA A 285 16.16 8.54 17.13
N PHE A 286 15.58 8.74 18.32
CA PHE A 286 14.15 8.49 18.53
C PHE A 286 13.28 9.38 17.65
N SER A 287 13.65 10.66 17.49
CA SER A 287 12.94 11.59 16.60
C SER A 287 13.05 11.23 15.12
N MET A 288 14.14 10.61 14.67
CA MET A 288 14.26 10.06 13.30
C MET A 288 13.30 8.91 13.07
N LEU A 289 13.16 8.01 14.05
CA LEU A 289 12.15 6.95 14.00
C LEU A 289 10.75 7.55 13.89
N VAL A 290 10.42 8.54 14.74
CA VAL A 290 9.12 9.20 14.73
C VAL A 290 8.86 9.92 13.42
N ASN A 291 9.85 10.64 12.85
CA ASN A 291 9.74 11.26 11.53
C ASN A 291 9.31 10.24 10.46
N LYS A 292 9.93 9.06 10.49
CA LYS A 292 9.67 8.01 9.50
C LYS A 292 8.27 7.45 9.58
N LEU A 293 7.58 7.55 10.71
CA LEU A 293 6.21 7.05 10.83
C LEU A 293 5.26 7.89 9.98
N GLY A 294 4.50 7.21 9.14
CA GLY A 294 3.37 7.69 8.37
C GLY A 294 2.05 7.09 8.86
N ASP A 295 1.04 7.10 8.01
CA ASP A 295 -0.35 6.78 8.37
C ASP A 295 -0.55 5.29 8.61
N GLY A 296 -1.46 4.93 9.51
CA GLY A 296 -1.82 3.54 9.79
C GLY A 296 -0.70 2.66 10.36
N CYS A 297 0.45 3.23 10.73
CA CYS A 297 1.54 2.48 11.35
C CYS A 297 1.14 1.89 12.70
N VAL A 298 1.59 0.67 13.01
CA VAL A 298 1.47 0.06 14.33
C VAL A 298 2.87 -0.13 14.91
N VAL A 299 3.19 0.66 15.93
CA VAL A 299 4.51 0.69 16.56
C VAL A 299 4.40 0.27 18.02
N ASN A 300 5.08 -0.82 18.37
CA ASN A 300 5.18 -1.30 19.74
C ASN A 300 6.59 -1.07 20.26
N ILE A 301 6.72 -0.26 21.31
CA ILE A 301 8.00 0.08 21.93
C ILE A 301 7.95 -0.35 23.39
N SER A 302 8.75 -1.34 23.76
CA SER A 302 8.84 -1.89 25.11
C SER A 302 10.26 -1.82 25.65
N ASN A 303 10.39 -1.58 26.96
CA ASN A 303 11.69 -1.57 27.66
C ASN A 303 12.68 -0.59 26.99
N VAL A 304 12.25 0.64 26.73
CA VAL A 304 13.05 1.65 26.02
C VAL A 304 13.64 2.67 26.98
N ASN A 305 14.89 3.07 26.76
CA ASN A 305 15.53 4.19 27.44
C ASN A 305 16.00 5.21 26.39
N VAL A 306 15.33 6.36 26.35
CA VAL A 306 15.72 7.48 25.49
C VAL A 306 16.55 8.47 26.32
N THR A 307 17.77 8.76 25.88
CA THR A 307 18.64 9.74 26.54
C THR A 307 18.28 11.16 26.08
N ASP A 308 18.69 12.18 26.84
CA ASP A 308 18.47 13.59 26.47
C ASP A 308 19.45 14.10 25.40
N GLU A 309 20.32 13.23 24.87
CA GLU A 309 21.36 13.58 23.91
C GLU A 309 20.78 13.94 22.53
N GLY A 310 21.42 14.92 21.89
CA GLY A 310 21.11 15.35 20.53
C GLY A 310 19.95 16.35 20.42
N THR A 311 19.99 17.16 19.36
CA THR A 311 18.87 18.02 18.96
C THR A 311 17.81 17.17 18.28
N LEU A 312 16.53 17.39 18.61
CA LEU A 312 15.44 16.67 17.96
C LEU A 312 15.47 16.89 16.45
N TYR A 313 15.33 15.79 15.73
CA TYR A 313 15.11 15.75 14.29
C TYR A 313 13.70 16.27 13.98
N ASP A 314 13.53 16.94 12.84
CA ASP A 314 12.21 17.37 12.38
C ASP A 314 11.32 16.14 12.18
N ILE A 315 10.16 16.09 12.84
CA ILE A 315 9.25 14.94 12.79
C ILE A 315 8.28 15.00 11.61
N GLY A 316 8.35 16.06 10.79
CA GLY A 316 7.49 16.23 9.62
C GLY A 316 6.03 16.43 9.98
N VAL A 317 5.13 16.01 9.10
CA VAL A 317 3.68 16.19 9.25
C VAL A 317 3.08 15.21 10.26
N PRO A 318 1.96 15.58 10.92
CA PRO A 318 1.16 14.64 11.73
C PRO A 318 0.75 13.40 10.93
N THR A 319 0.48 12.31 11.65
CA THR A 319 0.09 11.01 11.08
C THR A 319 -1.30 10.63 11.51
N ASP A 320 -2.08 10.06 10.60
CA ASP A 320 -3.45 9.63 10.85
C ASP A 320 -3.51 8.12 11.07
N GLY A 321 -4.39 7.66 11.97
CA GLY A 321 -4.65 6.24 12.21
C GLY A 321 -3.48 5.42 12.76
N ALA A 322 -2.34 6.02 13.11
CA ALA A 322 -1.21 5.29 13.68
C ALA A 322 -1.46 4.90 15.15
N VAL A 323 -0.97 3.73 15.54
CA VAL A 323 -1.05 3.19 16.90
C VAL A 323 0.36 3.03 17.45
N ILE A 324 0.72 3.85 18.45
CA ILE A 324 2.03 3.81 19.09
C ILE A 324 1.86 3.39 20.54
N ASN A 325 2.31 2.18 20.86
CA ASN A 325 2.26 1.63 22.21
C ASN A 325 3.64 1.75 22.85
N LEU A 326 3.74 2.57 23.90
CA LEU A 326 4.95 2.68 24.72
C LEU A 326 4.71 1.99 26.07
N SER A 327 5.59 1.06 26.39
CA SER A 327 5.57 0.34 27.66
C SER A 327 6.95 0.29 28.30
N LYS A 328 7.03 0.48 29.63
CA LYS A 328 8.29 0.41 30.37
C LYS A 328 9.35 1.31 29.74
N ALA A 329 8.98 2.57 29.54
CA ALA A 329 9.77 3.53 28.78
C ALA A 329 10.31 4.63 29.70
N THR A 330 11.57 5.00 29.50
CA THR A 330 12.17 6.19 30.11
C THR A 330 12.46 7.21 29.02
N LEU A 331 11.86 8.39 29.08
CA LEU A 331 11.91 9.39 28.01
C LEU A 331 12.15 10.81 28.57
N PRO A 332 12.90 11.69 27.89
CA PRO A 332 12.90 13.12 28.20
C PRO A 332 11.54 13.76 27.88
N GLN A 333 11.15 14.80 28.62
CA GLN A 333 9.87 15.50 28.37
C GLN A 333 9.74 16.01 26.92
N LYS A 334 10.84 16.54 26.34
CA LYS A 334 10.87 17.01 24.95
C LYS A 334 10.50 15.93 23.92
N VAL A 335 10.85 14.67 24.20
CA VAL A 335 10.55 13.53 23.32
C VAL A 335 9.08 13.15 23.41
N LEU A 336 8.50 13.22 24.61
CA LEU A 336 7.07 12.97 24.80
C LEU A 336 6.22 14.05 24.11
N ASP A 337 6.62 15.32 24.22
CA ASP A 337 5.92 16.43 23.56
C ASP A 337 5.97 16.29 22.04
N MET A 338 7.16 15.99 21.51
CA MET A 338 7.37 15.70 20.09
C MET A 338 6.51 14.53 19.60
N LEU A 339 6.47 13.43 20.36
CA LEU A 339 5.64 12.27 20.04
C LEU A 339 4.15 12.63 20.02
N ASN A 340 3.70 13.48 20.95
CA ASN A 340 2.33 13.97 20.97
C ASN A 340 2.02 14.90 19.79
N SER A 341 2.97 15.72 19.32
CA SER A 341 2.77 16.58 18.16
C SER A 341 2.70 15.81 16.83
N LYS A 342 3.14 14.55 16.80
CA LYS A 342 3.01 13.67 15.62
C LYS A 342 1.59 13.13 15.43
N LYS A 343 0.71 13.26 16.44
CA LYS A 343 -0.67 12.77 16.38
C LYS A 343 -1.52 13.60 15.41
N GLY A 344 -2.00 12.96 14.36
CA GLY A 344 -3.12 13.40 13.54
C GLY A 344 -4.42 12.72 13.95
N ASP A 345 -5.36 12.60 13.01
CA ASP A 345 -6.71 12.08 13.24
C ASP A 345 -6.69 10.55 13.44
N GLY A 346 -7.40 10.07 14.46
CA GLY A 346 -7.48 8.63 14.75
C GLY A 346 -6.20 8.00 15.30
N CYS A 347 -5.15 8.80 15.53
CA CYS A 347 -3.92 8.35 16.17
C CYS A 347 -4.13 7.96 17.64
N MET A 348 -3.57 6.83 18.05
CA MET A 348 -3.58 6.38 19.43
C MET A 348 -2.15 6.23 19.95
N ILE A 349 -1.84 6.93 21.03
CA ILE A 349 -0.59 6.70 21.77
C ILE A 349 -0.94 6.20 23.15
N SER A 350 -0.66 4.92 23.37
CA SER A 350 -0.90 4.24 24.64
C SER A 350 0.39 4.18 25.43
N THR A 351 0.33 4.61 26.70
CA THR A 351 1.49 4.64 27.58
C THR A 351 1.25 3.76 28.79
N SER A 352 2.24 2.94 29.15
CA SER A 352 2.20 2.11 30.35
C SER A 352 3.57 2.09 31.00
N GLU A 353 3.64 2.30 32.32
CA GLU A 353 4.91 2.28 33.06
C GLU A 353 5.97 3.21 32.45
N ILE A 354 5.60 4.48 32.17
CA ILE A 354 6.54 5.48 31.65
C ILE A 354 7.14 6.31 32.78
N SER A 355 8.46 6.47 32.75
CA SER A 355 9.22 7.42 33.56
C SER A 355 9.65 8.59 32.68
N ILE A 356 9.39 9.82 33.12
CA ILE A 356 9.86 11.02 32.43
C ILE A 356 11.07 11.56 33.18
N ASN A 357 12.15 11.81 32.44
CA ASN A 357 13.34 12.46 32.98
C ASN A 357 13.30 13.95 32.58
N ASP A 358 13.55 14.83 33.55
CA ASP A 358 13.64 16.29 33.35
C ASP A 358 14.96 16.73 32.72
#